data_AF-A0A7X8QVL5-F1
#
_entry.id   AF-A0A7X8QVL5-F1
#
_cell.length_a   1.000
_cell.length_b   1.000
_cell.length_c   1.000
_cell.angle_alpha   90.00
_cell.angle_beta   90.00
_cell.angle_gamma   90.00
#
_symmetry.space_group_name_H-M   'P 1'
#
loop_
_entity.id
_entity.type
_entity.pdbx_description
1 polymer ?
#
loop_
_entity_poly.entity_id
_entity_poly.type
_entity_poly.pdbx_seq_one_letter_code
_entity_poly.pdbx_strand_id
1 'polypeptide(L)'
;MKFKHLAILTILSICLFAASIMMQLSLSAEHTILNAGFYSSFIEKHNLYSIPQNFVLLSIKNHTSQLDEITYQSLLQASSRTFTQEWTQEQVSGLIGRLLAYLKNESNELDLRIDLRAQKLQFITYLLPLLVENENLGVSQQIMINRAEQISQAVGIPDYLDLRYILAPDSGVYNYLDHIRIYYPYFKYFPFILFIVLLFFSAYYLGLPSALKNMGYVLSASGLVLIIIISYISGILDSQINSHLSSYDQLLAITGTNPKILVAMFKNSILNTSNLMAIYFCLTGIFFAIVGGIGSKLQSARHKKLSRPS
;
A
#
# COMPACT_ATOMS: atom_id res chain seq x y z
N MET A 1 -42.13 -19.62 21.30
CA MET A 1 -41.07 -20.21 20.43
C MET A 1 -40.65 -19.28 19.27
N LYS A 2 -41.59 -18.57 18.60
CA LYS A 2 -41.31 -17.68 17.46
C LYS A 2 -40.32 -16.53 17.76
N PHE A 3 -40.40 -15.91 18.95
CA PHE A 3 -39.51 -14.81 19.32
C PHE A 3 -38.02 -15.23 19.44
N LYS A 4 -37.74 -16.38 20.08
CA LYS A 4 -36.36 -16.90 20.22
C LYS A 4 -35.73 -17.21 18.86
N HIS A 5 -36.50 -17.79 17.93
CA HIS A 5 -36.02 -18.05 16.57
C HIS A 5 -35.72 -16.75 15.81
N LEU A 6 -36.61 -15.76 15.89
CA LEU A 6 -36.39 -14.46 15.25
C LEU A 6 -35.11 -13.79 15.79
N ALA A 7 -34.92 -13.79 17.11
CA ALA A 7 -33.73 -13.21 17.74
C ALA A 7 -32.42 -13.87 17.25
N ILE A 8 -32.37 -15.21 17.17
CA ILE A 8 -31.20 -15.95 16.66
C ILE A 8 -30.90 -15.56 15.21
N LEU A 9 -31.93 -15.46 14.37
CA LEU A 9 -31.77 -15.08 12.97
C LEU A 9 -31.26 -13.64 12.82
N THR A 10 -31.77 -12.71 13.63
CA THR A 10 -31.29 -11.33 13.63
C THR A 10 -29.81 -11.25 14.02
N ILE A 11 -29.41 -11.95 15.10
CA ILE A 11 -28.01 -11.99 15.54
C ILE A 11 -27.13 -12.58 14.43
N LEU A 12 -27.54 -13.69 13.83
CA LEU A 12 -26.78 -14.34 12.77
C LEU A 12 -26.64 -13.44 11.53
N SER A 13 -27.68 -12.70 11.15
CA SER A 13 -27.61 -11.72 10.07
C SER A 13 -26.65 -10.56 10.39
N ILE A 14 -26.62 -10.06 11.63
CA ILE A 14 -25.68 -9.02 12.06
C ILE A 14 -24.24 -9.54 12.00
N CYS A 15 -23.99 -10.77 12.49
CA CYS A 15 -22.67 -11.38 12.43
C CYS A 15 -22.19 -11.61 10.99
N LEU A 16 -23.08 -12.09 10.10
CA LEU A 16 -22.76 -12.25 8.68
C LEU A 16 -22.45 -10.91 8.01
N PHE A 17 -23.19 -9.87 8.38
CA PHE A 17 -22.99 -8.51 7.87
C PHE A 17 -21.60 -7.98 8.27
N ALA A 18 -21.25 -8.08 9.56
CA ALA A 18 -19.95 -7.67 10.06
C ALA A 18 -18.80 -8.48 9.41
N ALA A 19 -18.95 -9.82 9.33
CA ALA A 19 -17.97 -10.68 8.67
C ALA A 19 -17.77 -10.30 7.20
N SER A 20 -18.85 -9.96 6.49
CA SER A 20 -18.76 -9.54 5.08
C SER A 20 -18.04 -8.21 4.91
N ILE A 21 -18.29 -7.21 5.77
CA ILE A 21 -17.52 -5.95 5.74
C ILE A 21 -16.04 -6.24 5.97
N MET A 22 -15.71 -7.06 6.97
CA MET A 22 -14.32 -7.42 7.25
C MET A 22 -13.66 -8.15 6.07
N MET A 23 -14.37 -9.06 5.40
CA MET A 23 -13.88 -9.72 4.19
C MET A 23 -13.60 -8.73 3.06
N GLN A 24 -14.51 -7.79 2.81
CA GLN A 24 -14.34 -6.76 1.78
C GLN A 24 -13.13 -5.88 2.06
N LEU A 25 -12.94 -5.43 3.31
CA LEU A 25 -11.77 -4.67 3.73
C LEU A 25 -10.48 -5.47 3.57
N SER A 26 -10.51 -6.76 3.95
CA SER A 26 -9.37 -7.68 3.83
C SER A 26 -8.94 -7.87 2.39
N LEU A 27 -9.88 -8.17 1.49
CA LEU A 27 -9.61 -8.27 0.06
C LEU A 27 -9.14 -6.95 -0.54
N SER A 28 -9.75 -5.83 -0.15
CA SER A 28 -9.33 -4.51 -0.61
C SER A 28 -7.89 -4.21 -0.21
N ALA A 29 -7.48 -4.54 1.01
CA ALA A 29 -6.11 -4.37 1.48
C ALA A 29 -5.12 -5.25 0.70
N GLU A 30 -5.45 -6.53 0.46
CA GLU A 30 -4.62 -7.47 -0.32
C GLU A 30 -4.47 -7.09 -1.80
N HIS A 31 -5.41 -6.33 -2.34
CA HIS A 31 -5.34 -5.78 -3.70
C HIS A 31 -4.74 -4.36 -3.75
N THR A 32 -4.42 -3.75 -2.61
CA THR A 32 -3.88 -2.38 -2.53
C THR A 32 -2.65 -2.30 -1.62
N ILE A 33 -2.83 -1.84 -0.38
CA ILE A 33 -1.76 -1.51 0.57
C ILE A 33 -0.90 -2.71 0.99
N LEU A 34 -1.37 -3.94 0.80
CA LEU A 34 -0.60 -5.16 1.08
C LEU A 34 -0.12 -5.85 -0.20
N ASN A 35 -0.15 -5.16 -1.35
CA ASN A 35 0.22 -5.71 -2.65
C ASN A 35 1.45 -5.00 -3.22
N ALA A 36 2.54 -5.73 -3.46
CA ALA A 36 3.75 -5.14 -4.05
C ALA A 36 3.49 -4.59 -5.46
N GLY A 37 2.68 -5.32 -6.25
CA GLY A 37 2.31 -4.94 -7.61
C GLY A 37 1.52 -3.63 -7.67
N PHE A 38 0.69 -3.35 -6.65
CA PHE A 38 -0.01 -2.07 -6.53
C PHE A 38 0.97 -0.89 -6.46
N TYR A 39 2.00 -0.99 -5.60
CA TYR A 39 3.01 0.05 -5.47
C TYR A 39 3.87 0.17 -6.73
N SER A 40 4.33 -0.93 -7.29
CA SER A 40 5.15 -0.88 -8.52
C SER A 40 4.40 -0.23 -9.67
N SER A 41 3.13 -0.62 -9.90
CA SER A 41 2.28 0.00 -10.91
C SER A 41 2.00 1.48 -10.63
N PHE A 42 1.81 1.85 -9.36
CA PHE A 42 1.61 3.26 -8.98
C PHE A 42 2.86 4.11 -9.26
N ILE A 43 4.03 3.63 -8.84
CA ILE A 43 5.31 4.33 -8.96
C ILE A 43 5.71 4.47 -10.44
N GLU A 44 5.52 3.41 -11.24
CA GLU A 44 5.75 3.42 -12.68
C GLU A 44 4.81 4.39 -13.40
N LYS A 45 3.49 4.26 -13.17
CA LYS A 45 2.47 5.10 -13.83
C LYS A 45 2.70 6.60 -13.61
N HIS A 46 3.29 6.96 -12.47
CA HIS A 46 3.51 8.35 -12.08
C HIS A 46 4.99 8.78 -12.20
N ASN A 47 5.87 7.96 -12.82
CA ASN A 47 7.30 8.24 -13.02
C ASN A 47 8.07 8.61 -11.74
N LEU A 48 7.68 8.00 -10.61
CA LEU A 48 8.18 8.38 -9.29
C LEU A 48 9.58 7.82 -9.00
N TYR A 49 10.11 6.93 -9.83
CA TYR A 49 11.49 6.42 -9.71
C TYR A 49 12.55 7.51 -9.91
N SER A 50 12.19 8.64 -10.53
CA SER A 50 13.08 9.80 -10.66
C SER A 50 13.23 10.63 -9.38
N ILE A 51 12.30 10.49 -8.42
CA ILE A 51 12.26 11.33 -7.22
C ILE A 51 13.49 11.12 -6.32
N PRO A 52 13.90 9.89 -5.96
CA PRO A 52 15.09 9.69 -5.13
C PRO A 52 16.36 10.23 -5.80
N GLN A 53 16.47 10.07 -7.14
CA GLN A 53 17.59 10.61 -7.92
C GLN A 53 17.63 12.15 -7.83
N ASN A 54 16.50 12.81 -8.06
CA ASN A 54 16.38 14.27 -7.94
C ASN A 54 16.69 14.77 -6.52
N PHE A 55 16.28 14.02 -5.50
CA PHE A 55 16.58 14.35 -4.11
C PHE A 55 18.09 14.30 -3.81
N VAL A 56 18.80 13.28 -4.30
CA VAL A 56 20.26 13.19 -4.14
C VAL A 56 20.94 14.37 -4.83
N LEU A 57 20.54 14.69 -6.06
CA LEU A 57 21.09 15.82 -6.82
C LEU A 57 20.85 17.17 -6.11
N LEU A 58 19.64 17.38 -5.58
CA LEU A 58 19.31 18.59 -4.82
C LEU A 58 20.02 18.66 -3.47
N SER A 59 20.20 17.53 -2.79
CA SER A 59 20.93 17.46 -1.53
C SER A 59 22.40 17.81 -1.73
N ILE A 60 23.02 17.30 -2.80
CA ILE A 60 24.36 17.71 -3.23
C ILE A 60 24.36 19.22 -3.45
N LYS A 61 23.48 19.75 -4.32
CA LYS A 61 23.39 21.19 -4.63
C LYS A 61 23.26 22.07 -3.39
N ASN A 62 22.42 21.69 -2.42
CA ASN A 62 22.17 22.48 -1.23
C ASN A 62 23.35 22.48 -0.25
N HIS A 63 24.09 21.37 -0.13
CA HIS A 63 25.24 21.25 0.77
C HIS A 63 26.56 21.73 0.15
N THR A 64 26.60 21.91 -1.18
CA THR A 64 27.82 22.28 -1.91
C THR A 64 27.79 23.69 -2.48
N SER A 65 27.09 24.62 -1.83
CA SER A 65 26.92 26.03 -2.25
C SER A 65 28.23 26.84 -2.43
N GLN A 66 29.39 26.25 -2.20
CA GLN A 66 30.74 26.82 -2.42
C GLN A 66 31.56 26.11 -3.51
N LEU A 67 31.00 25.12 -4.22
CA LEU A 67 31.71 24.46 -5.32
C LEU A 67 31.71 25.34 -6.58
N ASP A 68 32.83 25.31 -7.30
CA ASP A 68 32.90 25.88 -8.64
C ASP A 68 31.95 25.14 -9.60
N GLU A 69 31.49 25.85 -10.63
CA GLU A 69 30.50 25.33 -11.59
C GLU A 69 30.97 24.02 -12.26
N ILE A 70 32.27 23.86 -12.49
CA ILE A 70 32.83 22.70 -13.19
C ILE A 70 32.78 21.46 -12.31
N THR A 71 33.17 21.60 -11.04
CA THR A 71 33.05 20.53 -10.04
C THR A 71 31.58 20.17 -9.82
N TYR A 72 30.68 21.16 -9.81
CA TYR A 72 29.25 20.93 -9.68
C TYR A 72 28.67 20.13 -10.87
N GLN A 73 29.00 20.50 -12.12
CA GLN A 73 28.56 19.74 -13.30
C GLN A 73 29.12 18.32 -13.31
N SER A 74 30.37 18.15 -12.89
CA SER A 74 31.01 16.84 -12.75
C SER A 74 30.30 15.95 -11.71
N LEU A 75 29.87 16.54 -10.58
CA LEU A 75 29.08 15.85 -9.57
C LEU A 75 27.68 15.48 -10.05
N LEU A 76 27.00 16.37 -10.78
CA LEU A 76 25.70 16.07 -11.38
C LEU A 76 25.80 14.89 -12.36
N GLN A 77 26.84 14.88 -13.20
CA GLN A 77 27.05 13.82 -14.18
C GLN A 77 27.46 12.49 -13.51
N ALA A 78 28.33 12.51 -12.51
CA ALA A 78 28.68 11.32 -11.74
C ALA A 78 27.47 10.75 -10.98
N SER A 79 26.66 11.62 -10.36
CA SER A 79 25.45 11.23 -9.62
C SER A 79 24.40 10.61 -10.54
N SER A 80 24.13 11.22 -11.71
CA SER A 80 23.15 10.67 -12.65
C SER A 80 23.56 9.30 -13.22
N ARG A 81 24.87 9.06 -13.40
CA ARG A 81 25.41 7.74 -13.81
C ARG A 81 25.40 6.70 -12.70
N THR A 82 25.53 7.11 -11.44
CA THR A 82 25.56 6.20 -10.29
C THR A 82 24.17 5.77 -9.87
N PHE A 83 23.25 6.73 -9.73
CA PHE A 83 21.90 6.50 -9.24
C PHE A 83 20.95 6.42 -10.43
N THR A 84 21.08 5.33 -11.21
CA THR A 84 20.24 5.14 -12.39
C THR A 84 18.78 4.86 -11.98
N GLN A 85 17.87 5.02 -12.94
CA GLN A 85 16.46 4.72 -12.73
C GLN A 85 16.25 3.23 -12.40
N GLU A 86 16.99 2.34 -13.06
CA GLU A 86 16.92 0.88 -12.85
C GLU A 86 17.35 0.52 -11.43
N TRP A 87 18.47 1.08 -10.96
CA TRP A 87 18.93 0.88 -9.59
C TRP A 87 17.90 1.40 -8.57
N THR A 88 17.36 2.59 -8.81
CA THR A 88 16.35 3.17 -7.91
C THR A 88 15.10 2.30 -7.87
N GLN A 89 14.66 1.77 -9.01
CA GLN A 89 13.55 0.84 -9.11
C GLN A 89 13.81 -0.45 -8.35
N GLU A 90 15.00 -1.02 -8.45
CA GLU A 90 15.40 -2.21 -7.69
C GLU A 90 15.35 -1.95 -6.17
N GLN A 91 15.93 -0.84 -5.69
CA GLN A 91 15.94 -0.51 -4.27
C GLN A 91 14.54 -0.26 -3.72
N VAL A 92 13.72 0.51 -4.45
CA VAL A 92 12.34 0.81 -4.05
C VAL A 92 11.50 -0.46 -4.01
N SER A 93 11.60 -1.31 -5.03
CA SER A 93 10.89 -2.60 -5.09
C SER A 93 11.33 -3.53 -3.96
N GLY A 94 12.63 -3.59 -3.69
CA GLY A 94 13.20 -4.37 -2.58
C GLY A 94 12.71 -3.89 -1.22
N LEU A 95 12.65 -2.58 -1.00
CA LEU A 95 12.11 -1.99 0.23
C LEU A 95 10.63 -2.27 0.43
N ILE A 96 9.82 -2.10 -0.62
CA ILE A 96 8.39 -2.44 -0.58
C ILE A 96 8.22 -3.94 -0.26
N GLY A 97 9.01 -4.79 -0.92
CA GLY A 97 9.01 -6.24 -0.66
C GLY A 97 9.32 -6.57 0.80
N ARG A 98 10.39 -5.99 1.37
CA ARG A 98 10.78 -6.20 2.77
C ARG A 98 9.73 -5.65 3.76
N LEU A 99 9.17 -4.47 3.49
CA LEU A 99 8.08 -3.91 4.29
C LEU A 99 6.85 -4.82 4.28
N LEU A 100 6.43 -5.28 3.10
CA LEU A 100 5.28 -6.15 2.97
C LEU A 100 5.52 -7.53 3.60
N ALA A 101 6.70 -8.11 3.44
CA ALA A 101 7.06 -9.36 4.13
C ALA A 101 6.98 -9.19 5.64
N TYR A 102 7.42 -8.04 6.18
CA TYR A 102 7.25 -7.73 7.60
C TYR A 102 5.77 -7.63 8.00
N LEU A 103 4.98 -6.82 7.29
CA LEU A 103 3.55 -6.61 7.57
C LEU A 103 2.72 -7.90 7.42
N LYS A 104 3.14 -8.82 6.54
CA LYS A 104 2.50 -10.12 6.34
C LYS A 104 2.97 -11.20 7.31
N ASN A 105 3.83 -10.85 8.25
CA ASN A 105 4.43 -11.77 9.21
C ASN A 105 5.25 -12.90 8.54
N GLU A 106 5.86 -12.59 7.39
CA GLU A 106 6.81 -13.46 6.65
C GLU A 106 8.27 -13.17 7.06
N SER A 107 8.53 -11.98 7.63
CA SER A 107 9.80 -11.59 8.25
C SER A 107 9.57 -11.13 9.70
N ASN A 108 10.49 -11.49 10.59
CA ASN A 108 10.47 -11.06 12.00
C ASN A 108 11.08 -9.66 12.21
N GLU A 109 11.89 -9.21 11.26
CA GLU A 109 12.62 -7.95 11.36
C GLU A 109 12.18 -6.99 10.26
N LEU A 110 11.92 -5.74 10.65
CA LEU A 110 11.66 -4.66 9.71
C LEU A 110 13.01 -4.15 9.20
N ASP A 111 13.42 -4.62 8.02
CA ASP A 111 14.63 -4.18 7.34
C ASP A 111 14.31 -3.22 6.19
N LEU A 112 14.37 -1.92 6.50
CA LEU A 112 14.18 -0.82 5.55
C LEU A 112 15.49 -0.10 5.23
N ARG A 113 16.59 -0.86 5.16
CA ARG A 113 17.90 -0.32 4.78
C ARG A 113 18.10 -0.39 3.26
N ILE A 114 18.74 0.64 2.72
CA ILE A 114 19.35 0.66 1.39
C ILE A 114 20.86 0.59 1.60
N ASP A 115 21.52 -0.40 0.98
CA ASP A 115 22.99 -0.47 0.95
C ASP A 115 23.50 0.47 -0.15
N LEU A 116 24.33 1.43 0.23
CA LEU A 116 24.90 2.44 -0.67
C LEU A 116 26.40 2.21 -0.90
N ARG A 117 27.02 1.19 -0.30
CA ARG A 117 28.48 0.98 -0.39
C ARG A 117 28.96 0.81 -1.83
N ALA A 118 28.25 0.01 -2.61
CA ALA A 118 28.58 -0.20 -4.03
C ALA A 118 28.39 1.09 -4.84
N GLN A 119 27.32 1.84 -4.58
CA GLN A 119 26.99 3.09 -5.27
C GLN A 119 27.98 4.19 -4.91
N LYS A 120 28.45 4.25 -3.67
CA LYS A 120 29.50 5.16 -3.23
C LYS A 120 30.80 4.93 -3.99
N LEU A 121 31.21 3.66 -4.18
CA LEU A 121 32.38 3.31 -4.98
C LEU A 121 32.18 3.67 -6.46
N GLN A 122 31.01 3.38 -7.03
CA GLN A 122 30.67 3.76 -8.41
C GLN A 122 30.68 5.28 -8.60
N PHE A 123 30.15 6.03 -7.64
CA PHE A 123 30.14 7.49 -7.65
C PHE A 123 31.54 8.07 -7.73
N ILE A 124 32.46 7.60 -6.88
CA ILE A 124 33.86 8.02 -6.90
C ILE A 124 34.51 7.64 -8.25
N THR A 125 34.24 6.43 -8.75
CA THR A 125 34.78 5.93 -10.02
C THR A 125 34.34 6.78 -11.20
N TYR A 126 33.09 7.25 -11.22
CA TYR A 126 32.58 8.12 -12.28
C TYR A 126 32.99 9.59 -12.10
N LEU A 127 33.14 10.06 -10.87
CA LEU A 127 33.55 11.44 -10.58
C LEU A 127 35.01 11.70 -10.95
N LEU A 128 35.91 10.75 -10.66
CA LEU A 128 37.34 10.91 -10.84
C LEU A 128 37.75 11.36 -12.28
N PRO A 129 37.35 10.67 -13.36
CA PRO A 129 37.72 11.07 -14.72
C PRO A 129 37.13 12.43 -15.13
N LEU A 130 35.93 12.77 -14.63
CA LEU A 130 35.28 14.04 -14.92
C LEU A 130 36.01 15.23 -14.29
N LEU A 131 36.63 15.03 -13.12
CA LEU A 131 37.49 16.04 -12.51
C LEU A 131 38.83 16.15 -13.29
N VAL A 132 39.40 15.03 -13.76
CA VAL A 132 40.68 14.98 -14.50
C VAL A 132 40.62 15.65 -15.87
N GLU A 133 39.53 15.48 -16.61
CA GLU A 133 39.38 16.14 -17.92
C GLU A 133 39.24 17.67 -17.81
N ASN A 134 38.87 18.16 -16.64
CA ASN A 134 38.57 19.57 -16.39
C ASN A 134 39.72 20.35 -15.72
N GLU A 135 40.68 19.68 -15.08
CA GLU A 135 41.90 20.33 -14.57
C GLU A 135 43.04 20.25 -15.58
N ASN A 136 43.64 21.41 -15.90
CA ASN A 136 44.78 21.51 -16.81
C ASN A 136 45.89 20.49 -16.45
N LEU A 137 46.31 19.74 -17.47
CA LEU A 137 47.41 18.75 -17.47
C LEU A 137 48.57 19.17 -16.56
N GLY A 138 48.64 18.61 -15.35
CA GLY A 138 49.72 18.92 -14.39
C GLY A 138 49.46 18.49 -12.94
N VAL A 139 48.22 18.22 -12.56
CA VAL A 139 47.87 17.73 -11.21
C VAL A 139 48.11 16.22 -11.13
N SER A 140 48.87 15.76 -10.13
CA SER A 140 49.14 14.32 -9.95
C SER A 140 47.85 13.55 -9.66
N GLN A 141 47.71 12.37 -10.26
CA GLN A 141 46.53 11.49 -10.11
C GLN A 141 46.20 11.17 -8.64
N GLN A 142 47.21 11.17 -7.75
CA GLN A 142 47.03 10.96 -6.32
C GLN A 142 46.32 12.12 -5.61
N ILE A 143 46.56 13.37 -6.04
CA ILE A 143 45.88 14.57 -5.50
C ILE A 143 44.40 14.55 -5.92
N MET A 144 44.11 14.07 -7.13
CA MET A 144 42.76 13.94 -7.67
C MET A 144 41.95 12.86 -6.95
N ILE A 145 42.57 11.72 -6.64
CA ILE A 145 41.95 10.66 -5.81
C ILE A 145 41.63 11.21 -4.43
N ASN A 146 42.59 11.85 -3.77
CA ASN A 146 42.37 12.46 -2.46
C ASN A 146 41.26 13.51 -2.49
N ARG A 147 41.16 14.30 -3.57
CA ARG A 147 40.10 15.31 -3.74
C ARG A 147 38.74 14.68 -4.01
N ALA A 148 38.65 13.63 -4.82
CA ALA A 148 37.41 12.88 -5.04
C ALA A 148 36.93 12.18 -3.76
N GLU A 149 37.85 11.63 -2.96
CA GLU A 149 37.55 11.07 -1.64
C GLU A 149 37.11 12.14 -0.65
N GLN A 150 37.80 13.30 -0.60
CA GLN A 150 37.40 14.44 0.22
C GLN A 150 36.01 14.98 -0.19
N ILE A 151 35.72 15.05 -1.49
CA ILE A 151 34.40 15.45 -1.98
C ILE A 151 33.35 14.38 -1.63
N SER A 152 33.65 13.09 -1.77
CA SER A 152 32.74 12.01 -1.37
C SER A 152 32.43 12.05 0.14
N GLN A 153 33.45 12.31 0.96
CA GLN A 153 33.31 12.52 2.41
C GLN A 153 32.54 13.79 2.74
N ALA A 154 32.79 14.90 2.02
CA ALA A 154 32.09 16.17 2.19
C ALA A 154 30.62 16.10 1.74
N VAL A 155 30.31 15.31 0.71
CA VAL A 155 28.93 15.03 0.27
C VAL A 155 28.21 14.12 1.29
N GLY A 156 28.95 13.41 2.15
CA GLY A 156 28.39 12.72 3.31
C GLY A 156 27.49 11.54 2.98
N ILE A 157 27.72 10.84 1.85
CA ILE A 157 26.92 9.67 1.47
C ILE A 157 27.16 8.55 2.50
N PRO A 158 26.13 8.16 3.28
CA PRO A 158 26.26 7.11 4.27
C PRO A 158 26.41 5.74 3.59
N ASP A 159 27.03 4.78 4.27
CA ASP A 159 27.16 3.42 3.74
C ASP A 159 25.81 2.69 3.70
N TYR A 160 24.90 3.04 4.61
CA TYR A 160 23.52 2.57 4.63
C TYR A 160 22.57 3.73 4.84
N LEU A 161 21.49 3.77 4.06
CA LEU A 161 20.35 4.64 4.34
C LEU A 161 19.28 3.81 5.04
N ASP A 162 19.10 4.04 6.34
CA ASP A 162 18.10 3.34 7.14
C ASP A 162 16.83 4.18 7.26
N LEU A 163 15.81 3.81 6.46
CA LEU A 163 14.54 4.54 6.40
C LEU A 163 13.73 4.44 7.70
N ARG A 164 14.14 3.56 8.62
CA ARG A 164 13.54 3.45 9.95
C ARG A 164 13.61 4.74 10.75
N TYR A 165 14.70 5.50 10.62
CA TYR A 165 14.82 6.78 11.32
C TYR A 165 13.87 7.84 10.75
N ILE A 166 13.50 7.72 9.47
CA ILE A 166 12.55 8.63 8.80
C ILE A 166 11.12 8.37 9.26
N LEU A 167 10.78 7.14 9.61
CA LEU A 167 9.48 6.78 10.16
C LEU A 167 9.22 7.34 11.58
N ALA A 168 10.12 8.19 12.10
CA ALA A 168 10.04 8.84 13.41
C ALA A 168 9.79 7.83 14.54
N PRO A 169 10.83 7.19 15.11
CA PRO A 169 10.71 6.13 16.11
C PRO A 169 9.74 6.43 17.27
N ASP A 170 9.67 7.69 17.69
CA ASP A 170 8.86 8.13 18.82
C ASP A 170 7.38 8.40 18.45
N SER A 171 7.02 8.33 17.17
CA SER A 171 5.68 8.63 16.67
C SER A 171 4.65 7.50 16.89
N GLY A 172 5.07 6.35 17.41
CA GLY A 172 4.22 5.17 17.58
C GLY A 172 3.95 4.40 16.28
N VAL A 173 4.53 4.81 15.15
CA VAL A 173 4.41 4.12 13.86
C VAL A 173 4.89 2.68 13.94
N TYR A 174 5.99 2.40 14.66
CA TYR A 174 6.48 1.03 14.86
C TYR A 174 5.46 0.14 15.54
N ASN A 175 4.85 0.64 16.62
CA ASN A 175 3.79 -0.10 17.31
C ASN A 175 2.64 -0.40 16.33
N TYR A 176 2.25 0.57 15.49
CA TYR A 176 1.20 0.34 14.49
C TYR A 176 1.59 -0.73 13.45
N LEU A 177 2.82 -0.70 12.93
CA LEU A 177 3.32 -1.72 11.99
C LEU A 177 3.38 -3.10 12.64
N ASP A 178 3.78 -3.19 13.92
CA ASP A 178 3.82 -4.43 14.69
C ASP A 178 2.42 -4.99 14.93
N HIS A 179 1.45 -4.12 15.23
CA HIS A 179 0.05 -4.53 15.35
C HIS A 179 -0.47 -5.08 14.02
N ILE A 180 -0.19 -4.40 12.89
CA ILE A 180 -0.57 -4.94 11.57
C ILE A 180 0.05 -6.32 11.36
N ARG A 181 1.35 -6.48 11.61
CA ARG A 181 2.05 -7.76 11.48
C ARG A 181 1.41 -8.86 12.32
N ILE A 182 1.20 -8.61 13.61
CA ILE A 182 0.64 -9.60 14.56
C ILE A 182 -0.79 -9.98 14.16
N TYR A 183 -1.59 -9.00 13.76
CA TYR A 183 -3.00 -9.21 13.43
C TYR A 183 -3.26 -9.61 11.98
N TYR A 184 -2.27 -9.55 11.09
CA TYR A 184 -2.42 -9.84 9.67
C TYR A 184 -3.01 -11.24 9.40
N PRO A 185 -2.54 -12.34 10.01
CA PRO A 185 -3.12 -13.66 9.76
C PRO A 185 -4.61 -13.71 10.14
N TYR A 186 -4.99 -13.06 11.23
CA TYR A 186 -6.39 -12.97 11.65
C TYR A 186 -7.20 -12.17 10.64
N PHE A 187 -6.72 -10.97 10.27
CA PHE A 187 -7.38 -10.13 9.28
C PHE A 187 -7.54 -10.82 7.91
N LYS A 188 -6.57 -11.64 7.50
CA LYS A 188 -6.58 -12.37 6.24
C LYS A 188 -7.53 -13.56 6.24
N TYR A 189 -7.53 -14.39 7.29
CA TYR A 189 -8.25 -15.67 7.26
C TYR A 189 -9.53 -15.69 8.09
N PHE A 190 -9.56 -15.00 9.23
CA PHE A 190 -10.68 -15.06 10.18
C PHE A 190 -12.02 -14.62 9.58
N PRO A 191 -12.12 -13.52 8.80
CA PRO A 191 -13.39 -13.12 8.22
C PRO A 191 -14.00 -14.19 7.32
N PHE A 192 -13.17 -14.90 6.54
CA PHE A 192 -13.62 -15.96 5.64
C PHE A 192 -14.10 -17.20 6.41
N ILE A 193 -13.33 -17.64 7.41
CA ILE A 193 -13.70 -18.77 8.27
C ILE A 193 -15.00 -18.46 9.00
N LEU A 194 -15.10 -17.27 9.61
CA LEU A 194 -16.30 -16.82 10.31
C LEU A 194 -17.51 -16.79 9.37
N PHE A 195 -17.35 -16.26 8.16
CA PHE A 195 -18.42 -16.21 7.17
C PHE A 195 -18.91 -17.61 6.77
N ILE A 196 -18.00 -18.55 6.52
CA ILE A 196 -18.34 -19.95 6.19
C ILE A 196 -19.08 -20.62 7.34
N VAL A 197 -18.59 -20.48 8.58
CA VAL A 197 -19.23 -21.05 9.77
C VAL A 197 -20.64 -20.49 9.95
N LEU A 198 -20.81 -19.17 9.84
CA LEU A 198 -22.11 -18.51 9.94
C LEU A 198 -23.06 -18.92 8.81
N LEU A 199 -22.54 -19.18 7.60
CA LEU A 199 -23.33 -19.71 6.50
C LEU A 199 -23.84 -21.12 6.79
N PHE A 200 -23.00 -22.00 7.34
CA PHE A 200 -23.43 -23.34 7.76
C PHE A 200 -24.51 -23.28 8.85
N PHE A 201 -24.34 -22.44 9.86
CA PHE A 201 -25.38 -22.22 10.87
C PHE A 201 -26.68 -21.68 10.25
N SER A 202 -26.59 -20.71 9.34
CA SER A 202 -27.74 -20.19 8.60
C SER A 202 -28.48 -21.30 7.84
N ALA A 203 -27.73 -22.13 7.11
CA ALA A 203 -28.27 -23.23 6.32
C ALA A 203 -28.92 -24.31 7.20
N TYR A 204 -28.35 -24.59 8.37
CA TYR A 204 -28.92 -25.52 9.35
C TYR A 204 -30.28 -25.04 9.89
N TYR A 205 -30.40 -23.76 10.26
CA TYR A 205 -31.63 -23.22 10.85
C TYR A 205 -32.73 -22.88 9.83
N LEU A 206 -32.35 -22.38 8.63
CA LEU A 206 -33.31 -21.87 7.64
C LEU A 206 -33.53 -22.83 6.45
N GLY A 207 -32.67 -23.83 6.29
CA GLY A 207 -32.51 -24.56 5.04
C GLY A 207 -31.66 -23.78 4.03
N LEU A 208 -30.98 -24.52 3.15
CA LEU A 208 -30.02 -23.95 2.19
C LEU A 208 -30.60 -22.83 1.31
N PRO A 209 -31.80 -22.95 0.69
CA PRO A 209 -32.31 -21.89 -0.19
C PRO A 209 -32.59 -20.59 0.55
N SER A 210 -33.18 -20.68 1.75
CA SER A 210 -33.50 -19.52 2.59
C SER A 210 -32.23 -18.87 3.14
N ALA A 211 -31.22 -19.68 3.51
CA ALA A 211 -29.92 -19.20 3.94
C ALA A 211 -29.19 -18.43 2.82
N LEU A 212 -29.15 -18.97 1.60
CA LEU A 212 -28.58 -18.28 0.43
C LEU A 212 -29.31 -16.97 0.14
N LYS A 213 -30.64 -16.95 0.25
CA LYS A 213 -31.44 -15.73 0.08
C LYS A 213 -31.06 -14.67 1.11
N ASN A 214 -31.02 -15.04 2.39
CA ASN A 214 -30.66 -14.13 3.48
C ASN A 214 -29.22 -13.61 3.36
N MET A 215 -28.28 -14.52 3.06
CA MET A 215 -26.89 -14.18 2.79
C MET A 215 -26.77 -13.20 1.63
N GLY A 216 -27.53 -13.41 0.55
CA GLY A 216 -27.58 -12.50 -0.58
C GLY A 216 -27.94 -11.07 -0.18
N TYR A 217 -28.99 -10.91 0.63
CA TYR A 217 -29.37 -9.59 1.15
C TYR A 217 -28.30 -8.97 2.05
N VAL A 218 -27.70 -9.77 2.93
CA VAL A 218 -26.64 -9.31 3.84
C VAL A 218 -25.40 -8.85 3.07
N LEU A 219 -24.96 -9.62 2.07
CA LEU A 219 -23.84 -9.28 1.19
C LEU A 219 -24.12 -7.99 0.42
N SER A 220 -25.30 -7.85 -0.19
CA SER A 220 -25.67 -6.64 -0.91
C SER A 220 -25.75 -5.41 -0.01
N ALA A 221 -26.36 -5.55 1.17
CA ALA A 221 -26.40 -4.48 2.15
C ALA A 221 -25.00 -4.06 2.62
N SER A 222 -24.11 -5.02 2.89
CA SER A 222 -22.75 -4.74 3.33
C SER A 222 -21.93 -4.01 2.27
N GLY A 223 -22.05 -4.40 0.99
CA GLY A 223 -21.40 -3.71 -0.13
C GLY A 223 -21.89 -2.27 -0.28
N LEU A 224 -23.21 -2.04 -0.20
CA LEU A 224 -23.78 -0.69 -0.23
C LEU A 224 -23.29 0.17 0.94
N VAL A 225 -23.29 -0.38 2.16
CA VAL A 225 -22.79 0.33 3.34
C VAL A 225 -21.30 0.65 3.21
N LEU A 226 -20.49 -0.28 2.69
CA LEU A 226 -19.07 -0.02 2.49
C LEU A 226 -18.83 1.09 1.46
N ILE A 227 -19.59 1.15 0.36
CA ILE A 227 -19.51 2.26 -0.61
C ILE A 227 -19.77 3.61 0.09
N ILE A 228 -20.81 3.69 0.92
CA ILE A 228 -21.14 4.91 1.68
C ILE A 228 -19.98 5.28 2.63
N ILE A 229 -19.43 4.29 3.35
CA ILE A 229 -18.30 4.50 4.26
C ILE A 229 -17.07 5.00 3.48
N ILE A 230 -16.75 4.41 2.33
CA ILE A 230 -15.63 4.82 1.47
C ILE A 230 -15.81 6.26 1.00
N SER A 231 -17.01 6.64 0.54
CA SER A 231 -17.31 8.02 0.15
C SER A 231 -17.14 9.01 1.31
N TYR A 232 -17.57 8.63 2.51
CA TYR A 232 -17.42 9.45 3.71
C TYR A 232 -15.94 9.59 4.13
N ILE A 233 -15.20 8.48 4.20
CA ILE A 233 -13.77 8.45 4.53
C ILE A 233 -12.96 9.28 3.53
N SER A 234 -13.31 9.26 2.24
CA SER A 234 -12.64 10.07 1.23
C SER A 234 -12.63 11.55 1.61
N GLY A 235 -13.77 12.09 2.07
CA GLY A 235 -13.87 13.50 2.48
C GLY A 235 -13.04 13.83 3.73
N ILE A 236 -12.97 12.90 4.69
CA ILE A 236 -12.11 13.06 5.88
C ILE A 236 -10.64 13.06 5.48
N LEU A 237 -10.23 12.10 4.65
CA LEU A 237 -8.85 11.98 4.19
C LEU A 237 -8.43 13.22 3.41
N ASP A 238 -9.29 13.79 2.57
CA ASP A 238 -8.98 15.05 1.86
C ASP A 238 -8.71 16.21 2.83
N SER A 239 -9.48 16.34 3.90
CA SER A 239 -9.24 17.33 4.95
C SER A 239 -7.90 17.11 5.66
N GLN A 240 -7.58 15.86 6.02
CA GLN A 240 -6.32 15.53 6.70
C GLN A 240 -5.10 15.73 5.79
N ILE A 241 -5.16 15.28 4.54
CA ILE A 241 -4.11 15.46 3.54
C ILE A 241 -3.86 16.96 3.33
N ASN A 242 -4.91 17.76 3.17
CA ASN A 242 -4.77 19.19 2.94
C ASN A 242 -4.18 19.95 4.15
N SER A 243 -4.52 19.54 5.38
CA SER A 243 -3.99 20.16 6.60
C SER A 243 -2.54 19.79 6.89
N HIS A 244 -2.10 18.57 6.55
CA HIS A 244 -0.74 18.11 6.84
C HIS A 244 0.26 18.43 5.72
N LEU A 245 -0.19 18.55 4.46
CA LEU A 245 0.68 18.82 3.32
C LEU A 245 0.75 20.30 2.90
N SER A 246 -0.06 21.18 3.50
CA SER A 246 0.03 22.63 3.25
C SER A 246 1.33 23.26 3.75
N SER A 247 2.05 22.59 4.65
CA SER A 247 3.33 23.03 5.23
C SER A 247 4.57 22.60 4.43
N TYR A 248 4.42 21.81 3.38
CA TYR A 248 5.53 21.13 2.69
C TYR A 248 5.78 21.64 1.25
N ASP A 249 5.74 22.95 1.03
CA ASP A 249 6.06 23.56 -0.27
C ASP A 249 7.50 23.22 -0.74
N GLN A 250 8.41 22.94 0.19
CA GLN A 250 9.79 22.53 -0.11
C GLN A 250 9.87 21.15 -0.78
N LEU A 251 8.92 20.24 -0.52
CA LEU A 251 8.89 18.92 -1.15
C LEU A 251 8.55 19.03 -2.65
N LEU A 252 7.80 20.05 -3.07
CA LEU A 252 7.46 20.30 -4.47
C LEU A 252 8.71 20.48 -5.35
N ALA A 253 9.72 21.16 -4.81
CA ALA A 253 11.01 21.35 -5.49
C ALA A 253 11.80 20.05 -5.63
N ILE A 254 11.58 19.09 -4.71
CA ILE A 254 12.28 17.80 -4.67
C ILE A 254 11.62 16.75 -5.56
N THR A 255 10.29 16.69 -5.55
CA THR A 255 9.52 15.65 -6.24
C THR A 255 9.16 16.02 -7.67
N GLY A 256 9.34 17.28 -8.09
CA GLY A 256 8.92 17.78 -9.40
C GLY A 256 7.39 17.74 -9.63
N THR A 257 6.65 17.27 -8.63
CA THR A 257 5.19 17.10 -8.62
C THR A 257 4.67 17.44 -7.24
N ASN A 258 3.49 18.07 -7.18
CA ASN A 258 2.93 18.47 -5.90
C ASN A 258 2.63 17.24 -5.01
N PRO A 259 3.22 17.12 -3.80
CA PRO A 259 2.97 16.00 -2.90
C PRO A 259 1.48 15.76 -2.62
N LYS A 260 0.67 16.82 -2.60
CA LYS A 260 -0.79 16.71 -2.45
C LYS A 260 -1.42 15.93 -3.60
N ILE A 261 -0.97 16.16 -4.82
CA ILE A 261 -1.48 15.47 -6.02
C ILE A 261 -1.12 13.98 -5.92
N LEU A 262 0.12 13.67 -5.54
CA LEU A 262 0.60 12.29 -5.43
C LEU A 262 -0.15 11.50 -4.35
N VAL A 263 -0.35 12.11 -3.18
CA VAL A 263 -1.13 11.50 -2.10
C VAL A 263 -2.61 11.37 -2.48
N ALA A 264 -3.20 12.37 -3.16
CA ALA A 264 -4.58 12.27 -3.66
C ALA A 264 -4.73 11.16 -4.72
N MET A 265 -3.77 10.99 -5.63
CA MET A 265 -3.75 9.91 -6.61
C MET A 265 -3.65 8.55 -5.94
N PHE A 266 -2.74 8.40 -4.95
CA PHE A 266 -2.58 7.18 -4.17
C PHE A 266 -3.88 6.82 -3.42
N LYS A 267 -4.44 7.79 -2.70
CA LYS A 267 -5.73 7.67 -2.01
C LYS A 267 -6.83 7.23 -2.97
N ASN A 268 -7.01 7.92 -4.10
CA ASN A 268 -8.06 7.61 -5.07
C ASN A 268 -7.88 6.21 -5.66
N SER A 269 -6.65 5.73 -5.85
CA SER A 269 -6.39 4.37 -6.29
C SER A 269 -6.85 3.32 -5.27
N ILE A 270 -6.58 3.53 -3.98
CA ILE A 270 -7.06 2.66 -2.89
C ILE A 270 -8.59 2.67 -2.80
N LEU A 271 -9.20 3.85 -2.81
CA LEU A 271 -10.66 4.00 -2.73
C LEU A 271 -11.36 3.36 -3.92
N ASN A 272 -10.80 3.49 -5.14
CA ASN A 272 -11.37 2.88 -6.34
C ASN A 272 -11.36 1.35 -6.26
N THR A 273 -10.24 0.74 -5.86
CA THR A 273 -10.18 -0.72 -5.68
C THR A 273 -11.13 -1.20 -4.59
N SER A 274 -11.26 -0.44 -3.48
CA SER A 274 -12.18 -0.76 -2.40
C SER A 274 -13.66 -0.67 -2.84
N ASN A 275 -14.00 0.35 -3.65
CA ASN A 275 -15.33 0.47 -4.25
C ASN A 275 -15.64 -0.68 -5.21
N LEU A 276 -14.67 -1.09 -6.04
CA LEU A 276 -14.84 -2.24 -6.93
C LEU A 276 -15.14 -3.53 -6.14
N MET A 277 -14.41 -3.78 -5.04
CA MET A 277 -14.69 -4.93 -4.17
C MET A 277 -16.10 -4.86 -3.56
N ALA A 278 -16.52 -3.69 -3.10
CA ALA A 278 -17.87 -3.49 -2.58
C ALA A 278 -18.97 -3.74 -3.64
N ILE A 279 -18.74 -3.30 -4.89
CA ILE A 279 -19.62 -3.57 -6.03
C ILE A 279 -19.69 -5.07 -6.32
N TYR A 280 -18.55 -5.78 -6.36
CA TYR A 280 -18.54 -7.23 -6.56
C TYR A 280 -19.35 -7.96 -5.48
N PHE A 281 -19.18 -7.60 -4.21
CA PHE A 281 -19.98 -8.17 -3.13
C PHE A 281 -21.47 -7.86 -3.29
N CYS A 282 -21.82 -6.67 -3.76
CA CYS A 282 -23.20 -6.30 -4.02
C CYS A 282 -23.83 -7.18 -5.10
N LEU A 283 -23.13 -7.36 -6.23
CA LEU A 283 -23.58 -8.20 -7.35
C LEU A 283 -23.66 -9.68 -6.96
N THR A 284 -22.66 -10.20 -6.26
CA THR A 284 -22.68 -11.57 -5.72
C THR A 284 -23.84 -11.77 -4.73
N GLY A 285 -24.12 -10.76 -3.90
CA GLY A 285 -25.27 -10.77 -3.00
C GLY A 285 -26.61 -10.83 -3.75
N ILE A 286 -26.77 -10.02 -4.79
CA ILE A 286 -27.97 -10.00 -5.65
C ILE A 286 -28.16 -11.39 -6.30
N PHE A 287 -27.08 -11.96 -6.84
CA PHE A 287 -27.11 -13.29 -7.43
C PHE A 287 -27.59 -14.35 -6.42
N PHE A 288 -27.02 -14.39 -5.21
CA PHE A 288 -27.46 -15.33 -4.17
C PHE A 288 -28.89 -15.09 -3.69
N ALA A 289 -29.33 -13.83 -3.61
CA ALA A 289 -30.70 -13.49 -3.28
C ALA A 289 -31.70 -14.04 -4.31
N ILE A 290 -31.36 -13.96 -5.60
CA ILE A 290 -32.18 -14.51 -6.70
C ILE A 290 -32.22 -16.04 -6.62
N VAL A 291 -31.05 -16.70 -6.56
CA VAL A 291 -30.95 -18.17 -6.52
C VAL A 291 -31.66 -18.74 -5.30
N GLY A 292 -31.40 -18.19 -4.11
CA GLY A 292 -32.09 -18.58 -2.87
C GLY A 292 -33.60 -18.28 -2.91
N GLY A 293 -33.98 -17.16 -3.55
CA GLY A 293 -35.37 -16.80 -3.80
C GLY A 293 -36.12 -17.84 -4.64
N ILE A 294 -35.51 -18.30 -5.74
CA ILE A 294 -36.10 -19.34 -6.61
C ILE A 294 -36.16 -20.68 -5.86
N GLY A 295 -35.07 -21.09 -5.19
CA GLY A 295 -35.01 -22.34 -4.46
C GLY A 295 -36.03 -22.42 -3.31
N SER A 296 -36.21 -21.34 -2.55
CA SER A 296 -37.19 -21.28 -1.44
C SER A 296 -38.64 -21.38 -1.94
N LYS A 297 -38.95 -20.78 -3.10
CA LYS A 297 -40.25 -20.94 -3.76
C LYS A 297 -40.50 -22.39 -4.19
N LEU A 298 -39.50 -23.04 -4.81
CA LEU A 298 -39.61 -24.44 -5.23
C LEU A 298 -39.81 -25.39 -4.04
N GLN A 299 -39.08 -25.19 -2.95
CA GLN A 299 -39.24 -25.97 -1.72
C GLN A 299 -40.64 -25.80 -1.11
N SER A 300 -41.16 -24.57 -1.09
CA SER A 300 -42.51 -24.28 -0.60
C SER A 300 -43.59 -24.94 -1.46
N ALA A 301 -43.42 -24.96 -2.78
CA ALA A 301 -44.34 -25.62 -3.71
C ALA A 301 -44.36 -27.14 -3.51
N ARG A 302 -43.19 -27.77 -3.30
CA ARG A 302 -43.09 -29.20 -2.98
C ARG A 302 -43.80 -29.56 -1.68
N HIS A 303 -43.61 -28.78 -0.62
CA HIS A 303 -44.31 -29.02 0.66
C HIS A 303 -45.83 -28.90 0.52
N LYS A 304 -46.33 -27.87 -0.19
CA LYS A 304 -47.78 -27.72 -0.44
C LYS A 304 -48.38 -28.88 -1.24
N LYS A 305 -47.62 -29.48 -2.16
CA LYS A 305 -48.07 -30.63 -2.95
C LYS A 305 -48.17 -31.89 -2.09
N LEU A 306 -47.23 -32.10 -1.17
CA LEU A 306 -47.22 -33.25 -0.25
C LEU A 306 -48.26 -33.16 0.87
N SER A 307 -48.70 -31.95 1.24
CA SER A 307 -49.66 -31.74 2.32
C SER A 307 -51.13 -31.72 1.88
N ARG A 308 -51.43 -31.92 0.59
CA ARG A 308 -52.82 -32.06 0.13
C ARG A 308 -53.30 -33.48 0.43
N PRO A 309 -54.33 -33.68 1.27
CA PRO A 309 -54.90 -35.01 1.48
C PRO A 309 -55.44 -35.53 0.15
N SER A 310 -55.08 -36.77 -0.19
CA SER A 310 -55.60 -37.53 -1.32
C SER A 310 -57.07 -37.88 -1.14
#